data_AF-A0A9W4XLL8-F1
#
_entry.id   AF-A0A9W4XLL8-F1
#
_cell.length_a   1.000
_cell.length_b   1.000
_cell.length_c   1.000
_cell.angle_alpha   90.00
_cell.angle_beta   90.00
_cell.angle_gamma   90.00
#
_symmetry.space_group_name_H-M   'P 1'
#
loop_
_entity.id
_entity.type
_entity.pdbx_description
1 polymer ?
#
loop_
_entity_poly.entity_id
_entity_poly.type
_entity_poly.pdbx_seq_one_letter_code
_entity_poly.pdbx_strand_id
1 'polypeptide(L)'
;MPARTLPTIPAAEVQAHNSQKSCYVTIGAKVYDVTSFLSDHPGGGDLILEYGGKDVKEIMEDEVSHTHSEAAYEILDESLVGFMPTEPILNGATKSSKPAEIVPLPPSKQGQAELSIHEPLYAATGMSSAEDMEKETDVTSDYKTHKFLDLSRPLFMQVWNGGFDKDFYLEQVHRPRHYRGGDSAPLFGNFLEPLSKTPWWIVPLFWIPPSMFGTWWGSSSLGLGPTVGYWVFGVFFWTIIEYTLHRCLFHLDYYLPNNRVAITAHFLLHGIHHYLPMDKYRLVMPPTLFSVLAAPFWKVAHGIIFWNYQAAMVAYCGGIFGYVCYDCTHYFLHHRSLPAYYQSLKKYHLAHHFADYENGFGVTSRFWDRIFGTEIAMPAPKVVKSN
;
A
#
# COMPACT_ATOMS: atom_id res chain seq x y z
N MET A 1 -16.31 -9.31 -21.25
CA MET A 1 -15.60 -10.09 -20.21
C MET A 1 -15.07 -11.36 -20.84
N PRO A 2 -13.76 -11.64 -20.85
CA PRO A 2 -13.30 -13.02 -20.81
C PRO A 2 -13.30 -13.46 -19.34
N ALA A 3 -14.12 -14.45 -19.00
CA ALA A 3 -14.13 -15.06 -17.69
C ALA A 3 -12.74 -15.68 -17.40
N ARG A 4 -12.17 -15.44 -16.22
CA ARG A 4 -11.08 -16.27 -15.70
C ARG A 4 -11.58 -17.72 -15.65
N THR A 5 -11.22 -18.55 -16.63
CA THR A 5 -11.41 -19.99 -16.53
C THR A 5 -10.29 -20.51 -15.65
N LEU A 6 -10.50 -20.49 -14.34
CA LEU A 6 -9.56 -21.10 -13.39
C LEU A 6 -9.42 -22.60 -13.73
N PRO A 7 -8.19 -23.16 -13.63
CA PRO A 7 -7.92 -24.53 -14.02
C PRO A 7 -8.66 -25.53 -13.12
N THR A 8 -8.93 -26.70 -13.68
CA THR A 8 -9.43 -27.83 -12.91
C THR A 8 -8.25 -28.64 -12.38
N ILE A 9 -8.12 -28.75 -11.07
CA ILE A 9 -6.99 -29.42 -10.42
C ILE A 9 -7.46 -30.78 -9.89
N PRO A 10 -6.89 -31.91 -10.34
CA PRO A 10 -7.23 -33.24 -9.82
C PRO A 10 -6.92 -33.39 -8.34
N ALA A 11 -7.72 -34.15 -7.61
CA ALA A 11 -7.50 -34.39 -6.17
C ALA A 11 -6.11 -34.98 -5.86
N ALA A 12 -5.56 -35.81 -6.75
CA ALA A 12 -4.21 -36.35 -6.59
C ALA A 12 -3.11 -35.28 -6.69
N GLU A 13 -3.32 -34.24 -7.49
CA GLU A 13 -2.39 -33.10 -7.60
C GLU A 13 -2.49 -32.23 -6.35
N VAL A 14 -3.71 -31.91 -5.89
CA VAL A 14 -3.92 -31.19 -4.62
C VAL A 14 -3.24 -31.90 -3.44
N GLN A 15 -3.38 -33.23 -3.35
CA GLN A 15 -2.75 -34.03 -2.28
C GLN A 15 -1.22 -34.07 -2.34
N ALA A 16 -0.62 -33.82 -3.51
CA ALA A 16 0.83 -33.74 -3.66
C ALA A 16 1.40 -32.42 -3.10
N HIS A 17 0.56 -31.39 -2.95
CA HIS A 17 0.90 -30.09 -2.36
C HIS A 17 0.63 -30.09 -0.85
N ASN A 18 1.44 -30.84 -0.10
CA ASN A 18 1.30 -31.02 1.36
C ASN A 18 2.56 -30.67 2.16
N SER A 19 3.40 -29.78 1.63
CA SER A 19 4.71 -29.43 2.23
C SER A 19 4.85 -27.94 2.47
N GLN A 20 5.82 -27.53 3.29
CA GLN A 20 6.08 -26.12 3.60
C GLN A 20 6.45 -25.27 2.36
N LYS A 21 6.94 -25.90 1.30
CA LYS A 21 7.28 -25.21 0.04
C LYS A 21 6.13 -25.19 -0.96
N SER A 22 5.08 -25.96 -0.71
CA SER A 22 3.91 -26.06 -1.57
C SER A 22 2.77 -26.74 -0.81
N CYS A 23 1.80 -25.94 -0.37
CA CYS A 23 0.70 -26.35 0.49
C CYS A 23 -0.63 -25.86 -0.05
N TYR A 24 -1.46 -26.79 -0.55
CA TYR A 24 -2.79 -26.48 -1.07
C TYR A 24 -3.85 -26.99 -0.10
N VAL A 25 -4.96 -26.26 0.01
CA VAL A 25 -6.13 -26.68 0.80
C VAL A 25 -7.40 -26.54 -0.03
N THR A 26 -8.46 -27.21 0.38
CA THR A 26 -9.75 -27.18 -0.35
C THR A 26 -10.90 -26.79 0.56
N ILE A 27 -11.90 -26.10 -0.01
CA ILE A 27 -13.22 -25.95 0.61
C ILE A 27 -14.26 -26.33 -0.44
N GLY A 28 -14.81 -27.53 -0.30
CA GLY A 28 -15.72 -28.11 -1.27
C GLY A 28 -15.04 -28.29 -2.64
N ALA A 29 -15.53 -27.58 -3.66
CA ALA A 29 -14.99 -27.67 -5.02
C ALA A 29 -13.87 -26.65 -5.29
N LYS A 30 -13.54 -25.75 -4.37
CA LYS A 30 -12.52 -24.71 -4.54
C LYS A 30 -11.15 -25.19 -4.05
N VAL A 31 -10.08 -24.87 -4.79
CA VAL A 31 -8.68 -25.21 -4.45
C VAL A 31 -7.90 -23.92 -4.20
N TYR A 32 -7.21 -23.87 -3.07
CA TYR A 32 -6.50 -22.70 -2.59
C TYR A 32 -5.02 -22.99 -2.38
N ASP A 33 -4.14 -22.12 -2.89
CA ASP A 33 -2.70 -22.15 -2.61
C ASP A 33 -2.40 -21.24 -1.41
N VAL A 34 -2.12 -21.86 -0.26
CA VAL A 34 -1.84 -21.16 0.99
C VAL A 34 -0.34 -21.18 1.33
N THR A 35 0.52 -21.53 0.36
CA THR A 35 1.96 -21.68 0.58
C THR A 35 2.61 -20.41 1.14
N SER A 36 2.30 -19.25 0.56
CA SER A 36 2.82 -17.96 1.02
C SER A 36 2.24 -17.55 2.37
N PHE A 37 1.04 -18.03 2.70
CA PHE A 37 0.34 -17.69 3.94
C PHE A 37 0.77 -18.54 5.14
N LEU A 38 1.48 -19.67 4.94
CA LEU A 38 1.95 -20.54 6.02
C LEU A 38 2.75 -19.77 7.09
N SER A 39 3.63 -18.85 6.68
CA SER A 39 4.41 -18.03 7.62
C SER A 39 3.60 -16.95 8.32
N ASP A 40 2.47 -16.57 7.76
CA ASP A 40 1.62 -15.46 8.21
C ASP A 40 0.38 -15.94 8.99
N HIS A 41 0.17 -17.26 9.08
CA HIS A 41 -0.94 -17.85 9.82
C HIS A 41 -0.83 -17.56 11.33
N PRO A 42 -1.82 -16.89 11.95
CA PRO A 42 -1.76 -16.51 13.37
C PRO A 42 -1.64 -17.67 14.36
N GLY A 43 -2.14 -18.85 13.99
CA GLY A 43 -2.00 -20.09 14.78
C GLY A 43 -0.69 -20.85 14.54
N GLY A 44 0.17 -20.37 13.63
CA GLY A 44 1.36 -21.05 13.17
C GLY A 44 1.10 -21.89 11.91
N GLY A 45 2.05 -21.87 10.97
CA GLY A 45 1.94 -22.59 9.69
C GLY A 45 1.90 -24.11 9.83
N ASP A 46 2.42 -24.65 10.94
CA ASP A 46 2.42 -26.08 11.23
C ASP A 46 0.99 -26.65 11.31
N LEU A 47 0.04 -25.86 11.83
CA LEU A 47 -1.37 -26.24 11.89
C LEU A 47 -2.01 -26.34 10.50
N ILE A 48 -1.63 -25.47 9.56
CA ILE A 48 -2.11 -25.56 8.17
C ILE A 48 -1.48 -26.77 7.48
N LEU A 49 -0.21 -27.07 7.75
CA LEU A 49 0.51 -28.19 7.14
C LEU A 49 -0.11 -29.55 7.48
N GLU A 50 -0.71 -29.71 8.67
CA GLU A 50 -1.48 -30.92 9.02
C GLU A 50 -2.68 -31.17 8.10
N TYR A 51 -3.19 -30.10 7.48
CA TYR A 51 -4.30 -30.11 6.54
C TYR A 51 -3.86 -29.87 5.08
N GLY A 52 -2.55 -29.83 4.80
CA GLY A 52 -2.02 -29.74 3.45
C GLY A 52 -2.54 -30.89 2.57
N GLY A 53 -3.17 -30.55 1.46
CA GLY A 53 -3.79 -31.46 0.52
C GLY A 53 -5.19 -31.96 0.93
N LYS A 54 -5.82 -31.38 1.96
CA LYS A 54 -7.13 -31.81 2.49
C LYS A 54 -8.21 -30.73 2.38
N ASP A 55 -9.45 -31.12 2.67
CA ASP A 55 -10.57 -30.18 2.83
C ASP A 55 -10.55 -29.59 4.24
N VAL A 56 -10.63 -28.26 4.32
CA VAL A 56 -10.53 -27.49 5.58
C VAL A 56 -11.86 -26.87 5.99
N LYS A 57 -12.98 -27.18 5.32
CA LYS A 57 -14.28 -26.59 5.63
C LYS A 57 -14.68 -26.83 7.08
N GLU A 58 -14.56 -28.08 7.55
CA GLU A 58 -14.97 -28.47 8.90
C GLU A 58 -14.14 -27.77 9.98
N ILE A 59 -12.82 -27.62 9.76
CA ILE A 59 -11.93 -26.96 10.74
C ILE A 59 -12.06 -25.42 10.69
N MET A 60 -12.41 -24.85 9.54
CA MET A 60 -12.68 -23.42 9.38
C MET A 60 -13.99 -23.00 10.06
N GLU A 61 -15.00 -23.89 10.05
CA GLU A 61 -16.31 -23.71 10.69
C GLU A 61 -16.33 -24.18 12.17
N ASP A 62 -15.24 -24.77 12.69
CA ASP A 62 -15.18 -25.31 14.05
C ASP A 62 -15.00 -24.20 15.11
N GLU A 63 -16.12 -23.80 15.72
CA GLU A 63 -16.16 -22.86 16.84
C GLU A 63 -15.45 -23.36 18.11
N VAL A 64 -15.22 -24.67 18.25
CA VAL A 64 -14.55 -25.28 19.41
C VAL A 64 -13.03 -25.18 19.29
N SER A 65 -12.48 -25.23 18.07
CA SER A 65 -11.06 -25.03 17.80
C SER A 65 -10.68 -23.55 17.86
N HIS A 66 -11.29 -22.70 17.01
CA HIS A 66 -11.24 -21.24 17.05
C HIS A 66 -12.08 -20.63 15.91
N THR A 67 -12.70 -19.47 16.16
CA THR A 67 -13.52 -18.78 15.16
C THR A 67 -12.69 -17.95 14.18
N HIS A 68 -12.85 -18.19 12.88
CA HIS A 68 -12.26 -17.38 11.81
C HIS A 68 -13.12 -16.13 11.51
N SER A 69 -12.51 -14.94 11.46
CA SER A 69 -13.20 -13.70 11.08
C SER A 69 -13.51 -13.63 9.58
N GLU A 70 -14.44 -12.77 9.14
CA GLU A 70 -14.70 -12.53 7.71
C GLU A 70 -13.43 -12.21 6.91
N ALA A 71 -12.48 -11.48 7.50
CA ALA A 71 -11.20 -11.17 6.88
C ALA A 71 -10.33 -12.41 6.59
N ALA A 72 -10.46 -13.48 7.40
CA ALA A 72 -9.75 -14.73 7.16
C ALA A 72 -10.30 -15.46 5.92
N TYR A 73 -11.61 -15.37 5.69
CA TYR A 73 -12.25 -15.90 4.48
C TYR A 73 -11.88 -15.09 3.24
N GLU A 74 -11.77 -13.76 3.36
CA GLU A 74 -11.31 -12.90 2.26
C GLU A 74 -9.87 -13.22 1.83
N ILE A 75 -8.96 -13.42 2.79
CA ILE A 75 -7.57 -13.83 2.52
C ILE A 75 -7.56 -15.19 1.80
N LEU A 76 -8.38 -16.14 2.25
CA LEU A 76 -8.46 -17.44 1.60
C LEU A 76 -8.99 -17.34 0.16
N ASP A 77 -10.00 -16.51 -0.11
CA ASP A 77 -10.53 -16.32 -1.47
C ASP A 77 -9.50 -15.73 -2.45
N GLU A 78 -8.49 -14.98 -1.98
CA GLU A 78 -7.37 -14.50 -2.79
C GLU A 78 -6.40 -15.62 -3.18
N SER A 79 -6.28 -16.64 -2.35
CA SER A 79 -5.49 -17.85 -2.60
C SER A 79 -6.17 -18.81 -3.57
N LEU A 80 -7.34 -18.48 -4.15
CA LEU A 80 -8.07 -19.38 -5.05
C LEU A 80 -7.31 -19.60 -6.38
N VAL A 81 -6.80 -20.81 -6.56
CA VAL A 81 -6.00 -21.19 -7.75
C VAL A 81 -6.75 -22.08 -8.73
N GLY A 82 -7.86 -22.71 -8.32
CA GLY A 82 -8.57 -23.64 -9.18
C GLY A 82 -9.84 -24.22 -8.58
N PHE A 83 -10.42 -25.16 -9.32
CA PHE A 83 -11.55 -25.96 -8.86
C PHE A 83 -11.27 -27.45 -8.99
N MET A 84 -11.80 -28.28 -8.10
CA MET A 84 -11.78 -29.73 -8.26
C MET A 84 -12.85 -30.18 -9.29
N PRO A 85 -12.57 -31.22 -10.09
CA PRO A 85 -13.50 -31.74 -11.07
C PRO A 85 -14.76 -32.31 -10.38
N THR A 86 -15.95 -31.94 -10.86
CA THR A 86 -17.22 -32.46 -10.34
C THR A 86 -17.54 -33.84 -10.95
N GLU A 87 -18.30 -34.69 -10.26
CA GLU A 87 -18.70 -36.02 -10.75
C GLU A 87 -19.28 -36.05 -12.18
N PRO A 88 -20.08 -35.06 -12.63
CA PRO A 88 -20.56 -35.01 -14.02
C PRO A 88 -19.43 -34.80 -15.05
N ILE A 89 -18.39 -34.03 -14.69
CA ILE A 89 -17.22 -33.76 -15.54
C ILE A 89 -16.32 -35.01 -15.63
N LEU A 90 -16.11 -35.70 -14.50
CA LEU A 90 -15.38 -36.97 -14.45
C LEU A 90 -16.08 -38.08 -15.24
N ASN A 91 -17.40 -38.15 -15.16
CA ASN A 91 -18.22 -39.09 -15.93
C ASN A 91 -18.26 -38.77 -17.43
N GLY A 92 -18.19 -37.48 -17.79
CA GLY A 92 -18.08 -37.04 -19.19
C GLY A 92 -16.70 -37.36 -19.80
N ALA A 93 -15.63 -37.17 -19.03
CA ALA A 93 -14.26 -37.45 -19.47
C ALA A 93 -13.98 -38.97 -19.64
N THR A 94 -14.55 -39.82 -18.77
CA THR A 94 -14.39 -41.28 -18.83
C THR A 94 -15.20 -41.96 -19.95
N LYS A 95 -16.27 -41.32 -20.44
CA LYS A 95 -17.13 -41.84 -21.52
C LYS A 95 -16.80 -41.25 -22.90
N SER A 96 -15.86 -40.31 -22.99
CA SER A 96 -15.49 -39.63 -24.24
C SER A 96 -14.27 -40.28 -24.89
N SER A 97 -14.28 -40.37 -26.22
CA SER A 97 -13.13 -40.78 -27.03
C SER A 97 -12.02 -39.72 -27.10
N LYS A 98 -12.25 -38.53 -26.52
CA LYS A 98 -11.27 -37.45 -26.39
C LYS A 98 -11.34 -36.79 -25.00
N PRO A 99 -10.76 -37.43 -23.96
CA PRO A 99 -10.81 -36.93 -22.58
C PRO A 99 -10.15 -35.56 -22.41
N ALA A 100 -9.14 -35.25 -23.23
CA ALA A 100 -8.35 -34.02 -23.18
C ALA A 100 -9.08 -32.76 -23.70
N GLU A 101 -10.24 -32.91 -24.35
CA GLU A 101 -11.10 -31.78 -24.75
C GLU A 101 -12.12 -31.41 -23.65
N ILE A 102 -12.26 -32.23 -22.59
CA ILE A 102 -13.29 -32.09 -21.55
C ILE A 102 -12.72 -31.55 -20.23
N VAL A 103 -11.43 -31.77 -19.95
CA VAL A 103 -10.73 -31.22 -18.77
C VAL A 103 -9.77 -30.15 -19.28
N PRO A 104 -9.71 -28.94 -18.67
CA PRO A 104 -8.79 -27.90 -19.11
C PRO A 104 -7.35 -28.44 -19.04
N LEU A 105 -6.63 -28.37 -20.16
CA LEU A 105 -5.22 -28.71 -20.20
C LEU A 105 -4.44 -27.81 -19.23
N PRO A 106 -3.38 -28.30 -18.57
CA PRO A 106 -2.44 -27.42 -17.90
C PRO A 106 -1.93 -26.38 -18.90
N PRO A 107 -1.66 -25.13 -18.46
CA PRO A 107 -1.25 -24.06 -19.35
C PRO A 107 -0.06 -24.52 -20.21
N SER A 108 -0.22 -24.49 -21.54
CA SER A 108 0.86 -24.87 -22.43
C SER A 108 2.04 -23.89 -22.22
N LYS A 109 3.28 -24.32 -22.48
CA LYS A 109 4.44 -23.41 -22.39
C LYS A 109 4.29 -22.18 -23.30
N GLN A 110 3.54 -22.30 -24.39
CA GLN A 110 3.12 -21.17 -25.24
C GLN A 110 2.06 -20.29 -24.57
N GLY A 111 1.05 -20.87 -23.91
CA GLY A 111 0.04 -20.12 -23.17
C GLY A 111 0.60 -19.39 -21.93
N GLN A 112 1.60 -19.96 -21.26
CA GLN A 112 2.34 -19.28 -20.18
C GLN A 112 3.17 -18.10 -20.73
N ALA A 113 3.78 -18.26 -21.91
CA ALA A 113 4.48 -17.17 -22.58
C ALA A 113 3.53 -16.08 -23.10
N GLU A 114 2.31 -16.42 -23.55
CA GLU A 114 1.27 -15.45 -23.91
C GLU A 114 0.65 -14.76 -22.68
N LEU A 115 0.56 -15.43 -21.54
CA LEU A 115 0.15 -14.85 -20.25
C LEU A 115 1.17 -13.83 -19.72
N SER A 116 2.47 -14.08 -19.89
CA SER A 116 3.51 -13.08 -19.55
C SER A 116 3.48 -11.82 -20.43
N ILE A 117 2.71 -11.82 -21.52
CA ILE A 117 2.53 -10.69 -22.44
C ILE A 117 1.23 -9.91 -22.16
N HIS A 118 0.33 -10.47 -21.33
CA HIS A 118 -1.04 -9.96 -21.11
C HIS A 118 -1.44 -9.95 -19.62
N GLU A 119 -0.57 -9.44 -18.77
CA GLU A 119 -0.93 -9.15 -17.38
C GLU A 119 -1.88 -7.94 -17.34
N PRO A 120 -3.03 -8.01 -16.64
CA PRO A 120 -3.96 -6.89 -16.59
C PRO A 120 -3.37 -5.78 -15.73
N LEU A 121 -3.20 -4.59 -16.31
CA LEU A 121 -2.58 -3.43 -15.67
C LEU A 121 -3.62 -2.39 -15.30
N TYR A 122 -3.45 -1.75 -14.15
CA TYR A 122 -4.20 -0.56 -13.78
C TYR A 122 -3.80 0.61 -14.68
N ALA A 123 -4.79 1.26 -15.29
CA ALA A 123 -4.53 2.30 -16.28
C ALA A 123 -3.81 3.53 -15.70
N ALA A 124 -4.04 3.82 -14.42
CA ALA A 124 -3.45 4.94 -13.71
C ALA A 124 -1.93 4.78 -13.55
N THR A 125 -1.49 3.58 -13.17
CA THR A 125 -0.13 3.32 -12.67
C THR A 125 0.70 2.41 -13.57
N GLY A 126 0.04 1.64 -14.45
CA GLY A 126 0.67 0.61 -15.27
C GLY A 126 1.10 -0.64 -14.49
N MET A 127 0.64 -0.82 -13.25
CA MET A 127 0.98 -1.97 -12.40
C MET A 127 -0.14 -3.01 -12.39
N SER A 128 0.18 -4.27 -12.08
CA SER A 128 -0.80 -5.35 -11.93
C SER A 128 -1.14 -5.63 -10.46
N SER A 129 -0.16 -5.45 -9.57
CA SER A 129 -0.31 -5.78 -8.14
C SER A 129 0.64 -4.97 -7.26
N ALA A 130 0.56 -5.19 -5.95
CA ALA A 130 1.44 -4.52 -5.00
C ALA A 130 2.90 -5.00 -5.11
N GLU A 131 3.10 -6.27 -5.44
CA GLU A 131 4.42 -6.90 -5.59
C GLU A 131 5.23 -6.29 -6.75
N ASP A 132 4.55 -5.70 -7.75
CA ASP A 132 5.21 -4.99 -8.85
C ASP A 132 6.01 -3.78 -8.38
N MET A 133 5.65 -3.17 -7.25
CA MET A 133 6.36 -2.02 -6.67
C MET A 133 7.74 -2.38 -6.11
N GLU A 134 8.01 -3.66 -5.87
CA GLU A 134 9.31 -4.16 -5.41
C GLU A 134 10.22 -4.59 -6.57
N LYS A 135 9.68 -4.72 -7.80
CA LYS A 135 10.46 -5.14 -8.97
C LYS A 135 11.39 -4.02 -9.43
N GLU A 136 12.69 -4.30 -9.47
CA GLU A 136 13.71 -3.35 -9.95
C GLU A 136 13.40 -2.84 -11.36
N THR A 137 13.49 -1.52 -11.53
CA THR A 137 13.29 -0.88 -12.83
C THR A 137 14.58 -0.88 -13.64
N ASP A 138 14.53 -1.35 -14.90
CA ASP A 138 15.61 -1.13 -15.86
C ASP A 138 15.66 0.35 -16.25
N VAL A 139 16.65 1.05 -15.70
CA VAL A 139 16.88 2.48 -15.88
C VAL A 139 16.99 2.90 -17.35
N THR A 140 17.63 2.08 -18.20
CA THR A 140 17.84 2.43 -19.61
C THR A 140 16.55 2.26 -20.39
N SER A 141 15.82 1.17 -20.15
CA SER A 141 14.55 0.89 -20.81
C SER A 141 13.46 1.89 -20.39
N ASP A 142 13.35 2.20 -19.10
CA ASP A 142 12.36 3.13 -18.56
C ASP A 142 12.54 4.54 -19.17
N TYR A 143 13.75 5.09 -19.12
CA TYR A 143 14.01 6.41 -19.70
C TYR A 143 13.82 6.42 -21.23
N LYS A 144 14.14 5.31 -21.91
CA LYS A 144 13.92 5.21 -23.36
C LYS A 144 12.44 5.21 -23.71
N THR A 145 11.60 4.56 -22.91
CA THR A 145 10.17 4.35 -23.14
C THR A 145 9.34 5.55 -22.71
N HIS A 146 9.55 6.03 -21.48
CA HIS A 146 8.69 7.04 -20.86
C HIS A 146 9.22 8.46 -20.99
N LYS A 147 10.52 8.65 -21.27
CA LYS A 147 11.15 9.97 -21.43
C LYS A 147 10.93 10.91 -20.24
N PHE A 148 10.80 10.35 -19.04
CA PHE A 148 10.53 11.12 -17.82
C PHE A 148 11.82 11.45 -17.05
N LEU A 149 12.22 10.61 -16.10
CA LEU A 149 13.43 10.82 -15.28
C LEU A 149 14.43 9.69 -15.48
N ASP A 150 15.69 10.04 -15.73
CA ASP A 150 16.80 9.09 -15.78
C ASP A 150 17.28 8.80 -14.36
N LEU A 151 16.93 7.61 -13.85
CA LEU A 151 17.30 7.15 -12.50
C LEU A 151 18.82 7.01 -12.31
N SER A 152 19.63 7.01 -13.38
CA SER A 152 21.09 6.96 -13.26
C SER A 152 21.71 8.32 -12.86
N ARG A 153 20.91 9.39 -12.84
CA ARG A 153 21.35 10.77 -12.58
C ARG A 153 20.51 11.42 -11.47
N PRO A 154 21.00 12.50 -10.83
CA PRO A 154 20.26 13.22 -9.80
C PRO A 154 18.88 13.70 -10.28
N LEU A 155 17.82 13.38 -9.54
CA LEU A 155 16.43 13.61 -9.96
C LEU A 155 16.00 15.09 -9.83
N PHE A 156 16.49 15.82 -8.83
CA PHE A 156 16.01 17.18 -8.53
C PHE A 156 16.21 18.14 -9.72
N MET A 157 17.41 18.17 -10.29
CA MET A 157 17.71 19.04 -11.42
C MET A 157 17.01 18.61 -12.71
N GLN A 158 16.67 17.32 -12.84
CA GLN A 158 15.87 16.82 -13.95
C GLN A 158 14.42 17.30 -13.83
N VAL A 159 13.82 17.30 -12.64
CA VAL A 159 12.48 17.87 -12.42
C VAL A 159 12.50 19.39 -12.61
N TRP A 160 13.49 20.09 -12.03
CA TRP A 160 13.57 21.54 -12.07
C TRP A 160 13.81 22.11 -13.48
N ASN A 161 14.64 21.45 -14.29
CA ASN A 161 15.01 21.89 -15.64
C ASN A 161 14.37 21.06 -16.76
N GLY A 162 13.57 20.04 -16.43
CA GLY A 162 13.02 19.09 -17.41
C GLY A 162 11.97 19.69 -18.35
N GLY A 163 11.35 20.81 -17.96
CA GLY A 163 10.37 21.49 -18.80
C GLY A 163 9.09 20.67 -19.06
N PHE A 164 8.76 19.76 -18.14
CA PHE A 164 7.59 18.90 -18.26
C PHE A 164 6.29 19.70 -18.24
N ASP A 165 5.36 19.31 -19.10
CA ASP A 165 3.97 19.71 -18.98
C ASP A 165 3.35 19.04 -17.74
N LYS A 166 2.44 19.75 -17.06
CA LYS A 166 1.73 19.26 -15.87
C LYS A 166 1.12 17.88 -16.09
N ASP A 167 0.38 17.68 -17.17
CA ASP A 167 -0.40 16.44 -17.37
C ASP A 167 0.55 15.26 -17.60
N PHE A 168 1.61 15.48 -18.39
CA PHE A 168 2.68 14.49 -18.56
C PHE A 168 3.40 14.17 -17.24
N TYR A 169 3.72 15.19 -16.45
CA TYR A 169 4.34 14.99 -15.14
C TYR A 169 3.45 14.16 -14.21
N LEU A 170 2.17 14.49 -14.09
CA LEU A 170 1.22 13.79 -13.22
C LEU A 170 1.00 12.34 -13.66
N GLU A 171 0.92 12.09 -14.98
CA GLU A 171 0.84 10.74 -15.50
C GLU A 171 2.08 9.92 -15.14
N GLN A 172 3.28 10.51 -15.20
CA GLN A 172 4.51 9.76 -14.98
C GLN A 172 4.91 9.64 -13.50
N VAL A 173 4.66 10.67 -12.68
CA VAL A 173 5.08 10.66 -11.27
C VAL A 173 4.29 9.66 -10.43
N HIS A 174 3.02 9.40 -10.78
CA HIS A 174 2.16 8.42 -10.10
C HIS A 174 2.30 6.99 -10.63
N ARG A 175 3.19 6.77 -11.60
CA ARG A 175 3.56 5.42 -12.06
C ARG A 175 4.79 4.98 -11.28
N PRO A 176 4.68 4.02 -10.35
CA PRO A 176 5.79 3.77 -9.45
C PRO A 176 6.96 3.05 -10.14
N ARG A 177 8.18 3.38 -9.73
CA ARG A 177 9.45 2.76 -10.13
C ARG A 177 10.16 2.22 -8.89
N HIS A 178 11.14 1.35 -9.10
CA HIS A 178 12.00 0.85 -8.02
C HIS A 178 13.47 1.01 -8.40
N TYR A 179 14.23 1.70 -7.55
CA TYR A 179 15.66 1.88 -7.75
C TYR A 179 16.43 0.63 -7.33
N ARG A 180 17.42 0.26 -8.14
CA ARG A 180 18.24 -0.96 -7.99
C ARG A 180 18.77 -1.18 -6.57
N GLY A 181 18.78 -2.44 -6.14
CA GLY A 181 19.37 -2.88 -4.87
C GLY A 181 18.64 -2.41 -3.61
N GLY A 182 17.44 -1.82 -3.74
CA GLY A 182 16.72 -1.21 -2.61
C GLY A 182 17.40 0.03 -2.03
N ASP A 183 18.37 0.60 -2.76
CA ASP A 183 19.02 1.87 -2.43
C ASP A 183 18.09 3.05 -2.78
N SER A 184 18.40 4.23 -2.24
CA SER A 184 17.73 5.46 -2.67
C SER A 184 18.38 6.01 -3.94
N ALA A 185 17.56 6.29 -4.97
CA ALA A 185 18.00 7.00 -6.17
C ALA A 185 18.70 8.33 -5.79
N PRO A 186 19.66 8.90 -6.52
CA PRO A 186 20.22 10.20 -6.15
C PRO A 186 19.21 11.33 -6.37
N LEU A 187 18.91 12.17 -5.37
CA LEU A 187 18.05 13.34 -5.57
C LEU A 187 18.88 14.57 -6.00
N PHE A 188 19.91 14.90 -5.23
CA PHE A 188 20.82 16.02 -5.49
C PHE A 188 22.17 15.56 -6.06
N GLY A 189 22.64 14.38 -5.67
CA GLY A 189 23.93 13.82 -6.11
C GLY A 189 25.15 14.59 -5.64
N ASN A 190 25.01 15.41 -4.59
CA ASN A 190 26.07 16.23 -4.01
C ASN A 190 25.92 16.29 -2.47
N PHE A 191 26.55 17.29 -1.81
CA PHE A 191 26.52 17.43 -0.36
C PHE A 191 25.12 17.65 0.25
N LEU A 192 24.10 17.96 -0.56
CA LEU A 192 22.70 18.09 -0.11
C LEU A 192 21.97 16.74 -0.04
N GLU A 193 22.52 15.66 -0.61
CA GLU A 193 21.89 14.34 -0.62
C GLU A 193 21.44 13.84 0.77
N PRO A 194 22.23 14.02 1.85
CA PRO A 194 21.80 13.63 3.19
C PRO A 194 20.51 14.30 3.67
N LEU A 195 20.22 15.53 3.22
CA LEU A 195 18.97 16.23 3.58
C LEU A 195 17.73 15.59 2.94
N SER A 196 17.92 14.80 1.87
CA SER A 196 16.83 14.11 1.17
C SER A 196 16.53 12.71 1.73
N LYS A 197 17.33 12.23 2.69
CA LYS A 197 17.23 10.87 3.23
C LYS A 197 16.82 10.93 4.69
N THR A 198 15.57 10.59 4.98
CA THR A 198 15.01 10.60 6.34
C THR A 198 14.66 9.18 6.77
N PRO A 199 15.46 8.53 7.63
CA PRO A 199 15.08 7.27 8.25
C PRO A 199 13.79 7.42 9.08
N TRP A 200 12.94 6.39 9.12
CA TRP A 200 11.66 6.41 9.84
C TRP A 200 11.77 6.84 11.30
N TRP A 201 12.83 6.41 12.00
CA TRP A 201 13.03 6.67 13.43
C TRP A 201 13.42 8.12 13.74
N ILE A 202 13.77 8.92 12.73
CA ILE A 202 14.00 10.37 12.91
C ILE A 202 12.72 11.08 13.32
N VAL A 203 11.57 10.69 12.77
CA VAL A 203 10.27 11.31 13.08
C VAL A 203 9.95 11.25 14.58
N PRO A 204 9.86 10.07 15.23
CA PRO A 204 9.61 10.01 16.66
C PRO A 204 10.73 10.65 17.47
N LEU A 205 12.00 10.46 17.10
CA LEU A 205 13.13 11.03 17.84
C LEU A 205 13.10 12.57 17.86
N PHE A 206 12.75 13.21 16.75
CA PHE A 206 12.75 14.66 16.62
C PHE A 206 11.50 15.29 17.25
N TRP A 207 10.33 14.67 17.07
CA TRP A 207 9.05 15.30 17.40
C TRP A 207 8.48 14.91 18.77
N ILE A 208 8.79 13.72 19.29
CA ILE A 208 8.28 13.30 20.60
C ILE A 208 8.85 14.15 21.74
N PRO A 209 10.18 14.39 21.86
CA PRO A 209 10.72 15.17 22.98
C PRO A 209 10.13 16.58 23.14
N PRO A 210 10.07 17.44 22.09
CA PRO A 210 9.46 18.76 22.22
C PRO A 210 7.94 18.68 22.49
N SER A 211 7.24 17.68 21.95
CA SER A 211 5.81 17.49 22.21
C SER A 211 5.53 17.05 23.64
N MET A 212 6.38 16.19 24.21
CA MET A 212 6.31 15.81 25.62
C MET A 212 6.59 17.01 26.52
N PHE A 213 7.62 17.80 26.21
CA PHE A 213 7.93 19.02 26.97
C PHE A 213 6.79 20.04 26.89
N GLY A 214 6.24 20.29 25.70
CA GLY A 214 5.12 21.21 25.51
C GLY A 214 3.84 20.75 26.23
N THR A 215 3.57 19.44 26.22
CA THR A 215 2.46 18.84 26.98
C THR A 215 2.67 19.01 28.48
N TRP A 216 3.86 18.70 29.00
CA TRP A 216 4.20 18.87 30.41
C TRP A 216 4.07 20.33 30.84
N TRP A 217 4.69 21.25 30.10
CA TRP A 217 4.62 22.69 30.37
C TRP A 217 3.19 23.21 30.34
N GLY A 218 2.41 22.87 29.30
CA GLY A 218 1.01 23.28 29.20
C GLY A 218 0.15 22.69 30.33
N SER A 219 0.41 21.44 30.71
CA SER A 219 -0.31 20.78 31.81
C SER A 219 -0.06 21.42 33.18
N SER A 220 1.07 22.12 33.37
CA SER A 220 1.38 22.79 34.66
C SER A 220 0.36 23.85 35.06
N SER A 221 -0.36 24.43 34.09
CA SER A 221 -1.39 25.45 34.32
C SER A 221 -2.81 24.92 34.08
N LEU A 222 -2.96 23.62 33.77
CA LEU A 222 -4.23 22.97 33.45
C LEU A 222 -4.50 21.83 34.43
N GLY A 223 -5.77 21.59 34.74
CA GLY A 223 -6.15 20.34 35.42
C GLY A 223 -5.90 19.12 34.52
N LEU A 224 -5.83 17.93 35.13
CA LEU A 224 -5.65 16.67 34.40
C LEU A 224 -6.76 16.46 33.35
N GLY A 225 -8.02 16.69 33.72
CA GLY A 225 -9.17 16.53 32.82
C GLY A 225 -9.06 17.39 31.55
N PRO A 226 -8.91 18.72 31.66
CA PRO A 226 -8.66 19.59 30.51
C PRO A 226 -7.43 19.19 29.69
N THR A 227 -6.33 18.82 30.35
CA THR A 227 -5.10 18.39 29.66
C THR A 227 -5.37 17.19 28.75
N VAL A 228 -5.98 16.12 29.29
CA VAL A 228 -6.34 14.93 28.52
C VAL A 228 -7.31 15.28 27.39
N GLY A 229 -8.32 16.11 27.68
CA GLY A 229 -9.32 16.54 26.70
C GLY A 229 -8.71 17.26 25.50
N TYR A 230 -7.88 18.27 25.73
CA TYR A 230 -7.22 19.01 24.66
C TYR A 230 -6.21 18.14 23.89
N TRP A 231 -5.48 17.28 24.59
CA TRP A 231 -4.50 16.40 23.95
C TRP A 231 -5.18 15.39 23.02
N VAL A 232 -6.25 14.72 23.48
CA VAL A 232 -7.06 13.79 22.66
C VAL A 232 -7.75 14.54 21.50
N PHE A 233 -8.25 15.74 21.74
CA PHE A 233 -8.77 16.60 20.68
C PHE A 233 -7.70 16.86 19.61
N GLY A 234 -6.46 17.15 20.00
CA GLY A 234 -5.33 17.31 19.09
C GLY A 234 -5.09 16.08 18.21
N VAL A 235 -5.05 14.89 18.81
CA VAL A 235 -4.89 13.62 18.08
C VAL A 235 -6.03 13.38 17.10
N PHE A 236 -7.28 13.61 17.52
CA PHE A 236 -8.43 13.48 16.64
C PHE A 236 -8.38 14.50 15.49
N PHE A 237 -8.05 15.76 15.80
CA PHE A 237 -7.93 16.84 14.81
C PHE A 237 -6.81 16.57 13.81
N TRP A 238 -5.75 15.87 14.22
CA TRP A 238 -4.74 15.39 13.26
C TRP A 238 -5.36 14.51 12.17
N THR A 239 -6.30 13.62 12.46
CA THR A 239 -6.85 12.69 11.45
C THR A 239 -7.54 13.42 10.29
N ILE A 240 -8.19 14.56 10.55
CA ILE A 240 -8.79 15.38 9.48
C ILE A 240 -7.73 16.23 8.75
N ILE A 241 -6.68 16.66 9.46
CA ILE A 241 -5.52 17.33 8.83
C ILE A 241 -4.82 16.36 7.88
N GLU A 242 -4.55 15.13 8.31
CA GLU A 242 -3.99 14.05 7.49
C GLU A 242 -4.77 13.91 6.19
N TYR A 243 -6.07 13.66 6.29
CA TYR A 243 -6.94 13.49 5.12
C TYR A 243 -6.90 14.72 4.20
N THR A 244 -6.98 15.91 4.77
CA THR A 244 -7.01 17.17 4.01
C THR A 244 -5.68 17.46 3.32
N LEU A 245 -4.55 17.28 4.02
CA LEU A 245 -3.23 17.48 3.43
C LEU A 245 -2.96 16.44 2.34
N HIS A 246 -3.29 15.18 2.59
CA HIS A 246 -3.07 14.12 1.62
C HIS A 246 -3.88 14.35 0.34
N ARG A 247 -5.17 14.68 0.48
CA ARG A 247 -6.06 14.94 -0.66
C ARG A 247 -5.80 16.27 -1.38
N CYS A 248 -5.64 17.36 -0.62
CA CYS A 248 -5.71 18.72 -1.18
C CYS A 248 -4.34 19.40 -1.35
N LEU A 249 -3.27 18.85 -0.77
CA LEU A 249 -1.92 19.40 -0.90
C LEU A 249 -0.95 18.40 -1.55
N PHE A 250 -0.96 17.15 -1.08
CA PHE A 250 -0.08 16.11 -1.61
C PHE A 250 -0.56 15.62 -2.97
N HIS A 251 -1.86 15.41 -3.14
CA HIS A 251 -2.53 15.19 -4.43
C HIS A 251 -3.16 16.46 -5.00
N LEU A 252 -2.39 17.56 -5.04
CA LEU A 252 -2.88 18.81 -5.64
C LEU A 252 -3.22 18.60 -7.13
N ASP A 253 -2.50 17.71 -7.80
CA ASP A 253 -2.77 17.09 -9.11
C ASP A 253 -3.50 17.99 -10.10
N TYR A 254 -4.82 17.82 -10.22
CA TYR A 254 -5.65 18.56 -11.16
C TYR A 254 -5.44 20.09 -11.07
N TYR A 255 -5.29 20.62 -9.85
CA TYR A 255 -5.10 22.03 -9.54
C TYR A 255 -3.64 22.50 -9.57
N LEU A 256 -2.67 21.61 -9.82
CA LEU A 256 -1.27 21.98 -9.94
C LEU A 256 -1.09 22.97 -11.11
N PRO A 257 -0.45 24.14 -10.93
CA PRO A 257 -0.19 25.03 -12.05
C PRO A 257 0.94 24.48 -12.92
N ASN A 258 0.86 24.73 -14.23
CA ASN A 258 1.88 24.29 -15.20
C ASN A 258 3.16 25.14 -15.09
N ASN A 259 3.92 24.94 -14.02
CA ASN A 259 5.13 25.66 -13.69
C ASN A 259 6.11 24.76 -12.94
N ARG A 260 7.39 24.82 -13.35
CA ARG A 260 8.51 24.09 -12.74
C ARG A 260 8.56 24.15 -11.21
N VAL A 261 8.24 25.30 -10.62
CA VAL A 261 8.32 25.50 -9.15
C VAL A 261 7.26 24.65 -8.46
N ALA A 262 6.02 24.66 -8.99
CA ALA A 262 4.93 23.89 -8.42
C ALA A 262 5.14 22.38 -8.65
N ILE A 263 5.57 21.98 -9.85
CA ILE A 263 5.93 20.59 -10.16
C ILE A 263 7.03 20.08 -9.22
N THR A 264 8.07 20.89 -8.98
CA THR A 264 9.14 20.50 -8.07
C THR A 264 8.66 20.45 -6.62
N ALA A 265 7.82 21.39 -6.19
CA ALA A 265 7.24 21.37 -4.85
C ALA A 265 6.36 20.12 -4.64
N HIS A 266 5.50 19.79 -5.60
CA HIS A 266 4.69 18.57 -5.60
C HIS A 266 5.56 17.31 -5.52
N PHE A 267 6.62 17.25 -6.33
CA PHE A 267 7.57 16.14 -6.31
C PHE A 267 8.22 15.96 -4.93
N LEU A 268 8.62 17.05 -4.27
CA LEU A 268 9.24 16.98 -2.94
C LEU A 268 8.25 16.73 -1.79
N LEU A 269 6.98 17.11 -1.94
CA LEU A 269 5.94 16.93 -0.93
C LEU A 269 5.41 15.50 -0.91
N HIS A 270 5.16 14.91 -2.08
CA HIS A 270 4.56 13.57 -2.13
C HIS A 270 4.88 12.81 -3.42
N GLY A 271 5.09 13.49 -4.55
CA GLY A 271 5.31 12.82 -5.83
C GLY A 271 6.51 11.87 -5.83
N ILE A 272 7.60 12.19 -5.12
CA ILE A 272 8.76 11.28 -5.01
C ILE A 272 8.41 9.97 -4.30
N HIS A 273 7.46 9.99 -3.37
CA HIS A 273 6.98 8.80 -2.69
C HIS A 273 6.16 7.93 -3.63
N HIS A 274 5.19 8.49 -4.39
CA HIS A 274 4.49 7.72 -5.42
C HIS A 274 5.40 7.20 -6.52
N TYR A 275 6.43 7.97 -6.88
CA TYR A 275 7.38 7.59 -7.92
C TYR A 275 8.34 6.49 -7.45
N LEU A 276 8.71 6.47 -6.16
CA LEU A 276 9.62 5.49 -5.55
C LEU A 276 9.05 5.00 -4.19
N PRO A 277 7.93 4.25 -4.18
CA PRO A 277 7.18 3.94 -2.96
C PRO A 277 7.97 3.07 -1.98
N MET A 278 8.88 2.25 -2.51
CA MET A 278 9.69 1.33 -1.73
C MET A 278 11.04 1.92 -1.26
N ASP A 279 11.32 3.22 -1.51
CA ASP A 279 12.51 3.90 -1.01
C ASP A 279 12.35 4.27 0.48
N LYS A 280 12.99 3.48 1.35
CA LYS A 280 12.91 3.57 2.82
C LYS A 280 13.35 4.92 3.41
N TYR A 281 14.07 5.74 2.64
CA TYR A 281 14.54 7.05 3.12
C TYR A 281 13.74 8.23 2.56
N ARG A 282 12.74 7.97 1.70
CA ARG A 282 11.95 8.99 1.00
C ARG A 282 10.43 8.84 1.13
N LEU A 283 10.02 8.22 2.22
CA LEU A 283 8.62 8.04 2.57
C LEU A 283 8.20 9.03 3.64
N VAL A 284 8.88 9.02 4.80
CA VAL A 284 8.54 9.89 5.92
C VAL A 284 8.91 11.34 5.63
N MET A 285 8.14 12.28 6.18
CA MET A 285 8.38 13.70 5.98
C MET A 285 9.69 14.14 6.65
N PRO A 286 10.65 14.72 5.91
CA PRO A 286 11.85 15.29 6.51
C PRO A 286 11.48 16.37 7.54
N PRO A 287 12.12 16.42 8.73
CA PRO A 287 11.77 17.42 9.75
C PRO A 287 11.81 18.86 9.26
N THR A 288 12.70 19.18 8.32
CA THR A 288 12.77 20.50 7.67
C THR A 288 11.48 20.85 6.95
N LEU A 289 10.93 19.92 6.15
CA LEU A 289 9.70 20.13 5.39
C LEU A 289 8.49 20.12 6.32
N PHE A 290 8.42 19.18 7.25
CA PHE A 290 7.33 19.12 8.22
C PHE A 290 7.28 20.37 9.12
N SER A 291 8.41 20.95 9.50
CA SER A 291 8.44 22.22 10.26
C SER A 291 7.72 23.35 9.53
N VAL A 292 7.90 23.44 8.20
CA VAL A 292 7.23 24.44 7.35
C VAL A 292 5.73 24.16 7.29
N LEU A 293 5.33 22.90 7.12
CA LEU A 293 3.92 22.49 7.07
C LEU A 293 3.21 22.65 8.42
N ALA A 294 3.90 22.43 9.54
CA ALA A 294 3.34 22.50 10.89
C ALA A 294 3.20 23.95 11.41
N ALA A 295 4.08 24.86 10.98
CA ALA A 295 4.07 26.28 11.38
C ALA A 295 2.71 27.00 11.22
N PRO A 296 1.94 26.86 10.12
CA PRO A 296 0.59 27.44 10.04
C PRO A 296 -0.38 26.80 11.04
N PHE A 297 -0.30 25.49 11.30
CA PHE A 297 -1.18 24.82 12.25
C PHE A 297 -0.92 25.24 13.70
N TRP A 298 0.31 25.63 14.04
CA TRP A 298 0.59 26.29 15.32
C TRP A 298 -0.26 27.55 15.51
N LYS A 299 -0.32 28.40 14.48
CA LYS A 299 -1.14 29.61 14.49
C LYS A 299 -2.63 29.29 14.52
N VAL A 300 -3.07 28.25 13.81
CA VAL A 300 -4.46 27.79 13.85
C VAL A 300 -4.85 27.33 15.25
N ALA A 301 -4.03 26.52 15.93
CA ALA A 301 -4.30 26.07 17.29
C ALA A 301 -4.46 27.25 18.27
N HIS A 302 -3.55 28.23 18.21
CA HIS A 302 -3.60 29.43 19.04
C HIS A 302 -4.66 30.44 18.61
N GLY A 303 -5.15 30.38 17.37
CA GLY A 303 -6.27 31.17 16.89
C GLY A 303 -7.62 30.60 17.34
N ILE A 304 -7.78 29.28 17.28
CA ILE A 304 -8.99 28.58 17.74
C ILE A 304 -9.10 28.65 19.26
N ILE A 305 -8.00 28.38 19.98
CA ILE A 305 -7.96 28.37 21.45
C ILE A 305 -7.24 29.64 21.94
N PHE A 306 -7.66 30.79 21.43
CA PHE A 306 -7.00 32.08 21.71
C PHE A 306 -7.10 32.51 23.18
N TRP A 307 -8.10 32.02 23.92
CA TRP A 307 -8.34 32.38 25.32
C TRP A 307 -7.42 31.65 26.30
N ASN A 308 -6.73 30.58 25.87
CA ASN A 308 -5.86 29.81 26.74
C ASN A 308 -4.66 29.24 25.97
N TYR A 309 -3.52 29.90 26.12
CA TYR A 309 -2.27 29.52 25.45
C TYR A 309 -1.81 28.09 25.79
N GLN A 310 -1.91 27.70 27.06
CA GLN A 310 -1.51 26.36 27.51
C GLN A 310 -2.41 25.27 26.94
N ALA A 311 -3.72 25.52 26.83
CA ALA A 311 -4.64 24.59 26.18
C ALA A 311 -4.33 24.46 24.67
N ALA A 312 -4.05 25.57 23.99
CA ALA A 312 -3.62 25.56 22.60
C ALA A 312 -2.32 24.75 22.39
N MET A 313 -1.33 24.95 23.27
CA MET A 313 -0.09 24.18 23.29
C MET A 313 -0.34 22.68 23.46
N VAL A 314 -1.14 22.27 24.45
CA VAL A 314 -1.43 20.85 24.71
C VAL A 314 -2.17 20.21 23.53
N ALA A 315 -3.13 20.91 22.93
CA ALA A 315 -3.82 20.44 21.73
C ALA A 315 -2.86 20.31 20.54
N TYR A 316 -1.97 21.28 20.33
CA TYR A 316 -0.96 21.21 19.29
C TYR A 316 0.00 20.02 19.49
N CYS A 317 0.47 19.79 20.72
CA CYS A 317 1.32 18.63 21.03
C CYS A 317 0.60 17.29 20.80
N GLY A 318 -0.71 17.20 21.10
CA GLY A 318 -1.53 16.05 20.72
C GLY A 318 -1.60 15.86 19.21
N GLY A 319 -1.75 16.94 18.44
CA GLY A 319 -1.71 16.90 16.97
C GLY A 319 -0.37 16.43 16.40
N ILE A 320 0.75 16.91 16.96
CA ILE A 320 2.11 16.46 16.57
C ILE A 320 2.30 14.98 16.91
N PHE A 321 1.77 14.49 18.03
CA PHE A 321 1.77 13.06 18.32
C PHE A 321 0.95 12.27 17.29
N GLY A 322 -0.23 12.76 16.91
CA GLY A 322 -1.03 12.21 15.82
C GLY A 322 -0.24 12.09 14.50
N TYR A 323 0.51 13.14 14.15
CA TYR A 323 1.44 13.13 13.02
C TYR A 323 2.51 12.04 13.12
N VAL A 324 3.16 11.91 14.27
CA VAL A 324 4.18 10.86 14.48
C VAL A 324 3.57 9.48 14.27
N CYS A 325 2.36 9.24 14.79
CA CYS A 325 1.63 8.00 14.55
C CYS A 325 1.32 7.79 13.06
N TYR A 326 0.88 8.83 12.35
CA TYR A 326 0.63 8.77 10.91
C TYR A 326 1.87 8.38 10.12
N ASP A 327 2.99 9.07 10.30
CA ASP A 327 4.19 8.86 9.48
C ASP A 327 4.82 7.48 9.75
N CYS A 328 4.75 7.03 11.02
CA CYS A 328 5.18 5.68 11.39
C CYS A 328 4.27 4.62 10.78
N THR A 329 2.94 4.79 10.88
CA THR A 329 1.98 3.88 10.24
C THR A 329 2.22 3.81 8.75
N HIS A 330 2.30 4.96 8.07
CA HIS A 330 2.57 5.06 6.65
C HIS A 330 3.83 4.27 6.26
N TYR A 331 4.93 4.48 6.97
CA TYR A 331 6.18 3.75 6.73
C TYR A 331 6.03 2.24 6.87
N PHE A 332 5.35 1.77 7.92
CA PHE A 332 5.21 0.35 8.17
C PHE A 332 4.18 -0.34 7.24
N LEU A 333 3.21 0.39 6.70
CA LEU A 333 2.31 -0.12 5.66
C LEU A 333 3.10 -0.52 4.41
N HIS A 334 4.16 0.21 4.04
CA HIS A 334 5.01 -0.14 2.90
C HIS A 334 6.03 -1.24 3.22
N HIS A 335 6.70 -1.17 4.38
CA HIS A 335 7.97 -1.90 4.56
C HIS A 335 7.94 -3.07 5.54
N ARG A 336 6.78 -3.40 6.12
CA ARG A 336 6.66 -4.54 7.06
C ARG A 336 5.47 -5.42 6.74
N SER A 337 5.59 -6.69 7.10
CA SER A 337 4.42 -7.54 7.31
C SER A 337 3.79 -7.12 8.64
N LEU A 338 2.52 -6.72 8.58
CA LEU A 338 1.77 -6.21 9.73
C LEU A 338 0.83 -7.28 10.27
N PRO A 339 0.44 -7.20 11.55
CA PRO A 339 -0.57 -8.09 12.11
C PRO A 339 -1.88 -8.07 11.31
N ALA A 340 -2.63 -9.17 11.32
CA ALA A 340 -3.85 -9.35 10.53
C ALA A 340 -4.84 -8.16 10.60
N TYR A 341 -5.02 -7.58 11.78
CA TYR A 341 -5.92 -6.44 12.00
C TYR A 341 -5.47 -5.12 11.32
N TYR A 342 -4.22 -5.01 10.88
CA TYR A 342 -3.69 -3.89 10.06
C TYR A 342 -3.49 -4.24 8.59
N GLN A 343 -3.58 -5.52 8.20
CA GLN A 343 -3.36 -5.92 6.81
C GLN A 343 -4.38 -5.32 5.84
N SER A 344 -5.63 -5.15 6.28
CA SER A 344 -6.67 -4.49 5.48
C SER A 344 -6.31 -3.04 5.17
N LEU A 345 -5.75 -2.31 6.14
CA LEU A 345 -5.26 -0.93 5.97
C LEU A 345 -4.02 -0.90 5.06
N LYS A 346 -3.10 -1.87 5.21
CA LYS A 346 -1.95 -2.03 4.31
C LYS A 346 -2.40 -2.22 2.87
N LYS A 347 -3.28 -3.18 2.61
CA LYS A 347 -3.84 -3.43 1.28
C LYS A 347 -4.51 -2.19 0.70
N TYR A 348 -5.31 -1.51 1.52
CA TYR A 348 -5.98 -0.28 1.12
C TYR A 348 -4.99 0.82 0.71
N HIS A 349 -3.97 1.08 1.53
CA HIS A 349 -2.97 2.09 1.22
C HIS A 349 -2.07 1.70 0.04
N LEU A 350 -1.68 0.43 -0.11
CA LEU A 350 -0.93 -0.01 -1.28
C LEU A 350 -1.77 0.12 -2.56
N ALA A 351 -3.07 -0.18 -2.51
CA ALA A 351 -3.98 0.01 -3.65
C ALA A 351 -4.06 1.49 -4.09
N HIS A 352 -3.94 2.43 -3.15
CA HIS A 352 -3.82 3.85 -3.50
C HIS A 352 -2.56 4.12 -4.35
N HIS A 353 -1.45 3.42 -4.10
CA HIS A 353 -0.22 3.56 -4.90
C HIS A 353 -0.25 2.85 -6.24
N PHE A 354 -0.69 1.59 -6.29
CA PHE A 354 -0.58 0.75 -7.49
C PHE A 354 -1.87 0.68 -8.33
N ALA A 355 -3.04 1.09 -7.81
CA ALA A 355 -4.30 0.95 -8.53
C ALA A 355 -5.02 2.28 -8.77
N ASP A 356 -5.24 3.08 -7.72
CA ASP A 356 -6.06 4.29 -7.78
C ASP A 356 -5.55 5.36 -6.78
N TYR A 357 -4.73 6.28 -7.26
CA TYR A 357 -4.19 7.38 -6.45
C TYR A 357 -5.18 8.55 -6.29
N GLU A 358 -6.33 8.52 -6.99
CA GLU A 358 -7.35 9.57 -6.89
C GLU A 358 -8.32 9.35 -5.71
N ASN A 359 -8.18 8.21 -5.00
CA ASN A 359 -8.96 7.83 -3.83
C ASN A 359 -8.07 7.21 -2.74
N GLY A 360 -8.60 7.01 -1.53
CA GLY A 360 -7.86 6.36 -0.46
C GLY A 360 -6.85 7.26 0.26
N PHE A 361 -7.26 8.48 0.58
CA PHE A 361 -6.40 9.48 1.21
C PHE A 361 -6.19 9.24 2.72
N GLY A 362 -7.02 8.40 3.35
CA GLY A 362 -6.83 8.02 4.75
C GLY A 362 -5.74 6.96 4.91
N VAL A 363 -4.66 7.30 5.63
CA VAL A 363 -3.52 6.39 5.86
C VAL A 363 -3.59 5.74 7.24
N THR A 364 -3.98 6.49 8.28
CA THR A 364 -4.20 5.94 9.62
C THR A 364 -5.55 5.24 9.74
N SER A 365 -6.55 5.68 8.98
CA SER A 365 -7.87 5.06 8.92
C SER A 365 -8.65 5.46 7.67
N ARG A 366 -9.62 4.62 7.29
CA ARG A 366 -10.57 4.89 6.19
C ARG A 366 -11.74 5.81 6.58
N PHE A 367 -11.74 6.34 7.81
CA PHE A 367 -12.90 7.05 8.36
C PHE A 367 -13.30 8.26 7.51
N TRP A 368 -12.34 9.13 7.18
CA TRP A 368 -12.62 10.32 6.39
C TRP A 368 -12.91 10.01 4.92
N ASP A 369 -12.32 8.95 4.35
CA ASP A 369 -12.69 8.48 3.01
C ASP A 369 -14.17 8.09 2.93
N ARG A 370 -14.70 7.41 3.95
CA ARG A 370 -16.13 7.07 4.03
C ARG A 370 -17.02 8.30 4.13
N ILE A 371 -16.62 9.25 4.97
CA ILE A 371 -17.39 10.49 5.21
C ILE A 371 -17.44 11.36 3.95
N PHE A 372 -16.32 11.46 3.22
CA PHE A 372 -16.20 12.32 2.04
C PHE A 372 -16.35 11.59 0.70
N GLY A 373 -16.65 10.29 0.72
CA GLY A 373 -16.92 9.49 -0.48
C GLY A 373 -15.70 9.28 -1.37
N THR A 374 -14.51 9.10 -0.78
CA THR A 374 -13.23 8.85 -1.48
C THR A 374 -12.65 7.48 -1.14
N GLU A 375 -13.50 6.50 -0.81
CA GLU A 375 -13.03 5.12 -0.63
C GLU A 375 -12.60 4.51 -1.96
N ILE A 376 -11.48 3.78 -1.95
CA ILE A 376 -11.01 3.06 -3.14
C ILE A 376 -12.04 1.99 -3.51
N ALA A 377 -12.66 2.16 -4.67
CA ALA A 377 -13.36 1.10 -5.37
C ALA A 377 -12.36 0.49 -6.36
N MET A 378 -11.80 -0.68 -6.05
CA MET A 378 -10.77 -1.32 -6.88
C MET A 378 -11.21 -1.35 -8.35
N PRO A 379 -10.56 -0.57 -9.24
CA PRO A 379 -11.00 -0.49 -10.62
C PRO A 379 -10.71 -1.82 -11.34
N ALA A 380 -11.48 -2.16 -12.37
CA ALA A 380 -11.15 -3.33 -13.17
C ALA A 380 -9.83 -3.05 -13.93
N PRO A 381 -8.77 -3.86 -13.76
CA PRO A 381 -7.53 -3.65 -14.48
C PRO A 381 -7.76 -3.85 -15.99
N LYS A 382 -7.10 -3.05 -16.82
CA LYS A 382 -7.21 -3.15 -18.29
C LYS A 382 -6.18 -4.16 -18.79
N VAL A 383 -6.59 -5.06 -19.68
CA VAL A 383 -5.63 -5.90 -20.41
C VAL A 383 -4.91 -5.02 -21.42
N VAL A 384 -3.67 -4.63 -21.11
CA VAL A 384 -2.82 -3.88 -22.01
C VAL A 384 -1.90 -4.86 -22.71
N LYS A 385 -1.70 -4.73 -24.03
CA LYS A 385 -0.70 -5.51 -24.74
C LYS A 385 0.68 -5.01 -24.31
N SER A 386 1.51 -5.83 -23.68
CA SER A 386 2.92 -5.49 -23.51
C SER A 386 3.56 -5.42 -24.90
N ASN A 387 4.18 -4.29 -25.24
CA ASN A 387 4.91 -4.13 -26.50
C ASN A 387 6.31 -4.75 -26.44
#